data_AF-A0A2I0PVY1-F1
#
_entry.id   AF-A0A2I0PVY1-F1
#
_cell.length_a   1.000
_cell.length_b   1.000
_cell.length_c   1.000
_cell.angle_alpha   90.00
_cell.angle_beta   90.00
_cell.angle_gamma   90.00
#
_symmetry.space_group_name_H-M   'P 1'
#
loop_
_entity.id
_entity.type
_entity.pdbx_description
1 polymer ?
#
loop_
_entity_poly.entity_id
_entity_poly.type
_entity_poly.pdbx_seq_one_letter_code
_entity_poly.pdbx_strand_id
1 'polypeptide(L)'
;MVDKKIGDAEKALEGGVMALGKGAQGFNKEFMDFLQKYQVIGLAVAFVIGAAATKLVNSTVSDIIMPIIAVIIPGGNWREAIFQAGPIKFLLGDFAGAIIDFIIIALVIFILVKYIMKGDVSKKM
;
A
#
# COMPACT_ATOMS: atom_id res chain seq x y z
N MET A 1 -9.74 62.34 -26.63
CA MET A 1 -10.53 62.01 -25.41
C MET A 1 -11.43 60.80 -25.59
N VAL A 2 -11.86 60.48 -26.82
CA VAL A 2 -12.72 59.32 -27.13
C VAL A 2 -11.92 58.00 -27.11
N ASP A 3 -10.70 57.96 -27.67
CA ASP A 3 -9.86 56.75 -27.73
C ASP A 3 -9.49 56.18 -26.36
N LYS A 4 -9.29 57.05 -25.36
CA LYS A 4 -8.97 56.63 -23.99
C LYS A 4 -10.13 55.87 -23.34
N LYS A 5 -11.38 56.31 -23.60
CA LYS A 5 -12.58 55.62 -23.08
C LYS A 5 -12.80 54.25 -23.72
N ILE A 6 -12.38 54.07 -24.97
CA ILE A 6 -12.49 52.79 -25.69
C ILE A 6 -11.45 51.80 -25.16
N GLY A 7 -10.20 52.21 -24.97
CA GLY A 7 -9.16 51.36 -24.39
C GLY A 7 -9.43 50.97 -22.92
N ASP A 8 -9.99 51.89 -22.13
CA ASP A 8 -10.41 51.59 -20.75
C ASP A 8 -11.60 50.60 -20.71
N ALA A 9 -12.51 50.67 -21.69
CA ALA A 9 -13.62 49.73 -21.84
C ALA A 9 -13.14 48.34 -22.33
N GLU A 10 -12.18 48.28 -23.25
CA GLU A 10 -11.59 47.03 -23.74
C GLU A 10 -10.84 46.29 -22.62
N LYS A 11 -10.05 47.01 -21.80
CA LYS A 11 -9.42 46.43 -20.60
C LYS A 11 -10.42 45.92 -19.56
N ALA A 12 -11.53 46.64 -19.36
CA ALA A 12 -12.59 46.20 -18.45
C ALA A 12 -13.29 44.93 -18.97
N LEU A 13 -13.46 44.81 -20.29
CA LEU A 13 -14.02 43.63 -20.94
C LEU A 13 -13.04 42.45 -20.91
N GLU A 14 -11.75 42.66 -21.17
CA GLU A 14 -10.71 41.63 -21.04
C GLU A 14 -10.61 41.08 -19.62
N GLY A 15 -10.67 41.97 -18.61
CA GLY A 15 -10.72 41.58 -17.19
C GLY A 15 -11.97 40.76 -16.85
N GLY A 16 -13.12 41.10 -17.41
CA GLY A 16 -14.38 40.36 -17.25
C GLY A 16 -14.37 38.99 -17.92
N VAL A 17 -13.83 38.89 -19.13
CA VAL A 17 -13.66 37.61 -19.86
C VAL A 17 -12.68 36.69 -19.14
N MET A 18 -11.60 37.25 -18.57
CA MET A 18 -10.63 36.48 -17.78
C MET A 18 -11.20 36.01 -16.43
N ALA A 19 -12.14 36.76 -15.83
CA ALA A 19 -12.84 36.37 -14.61
C ALA A 19 -13.86 35.24 -14.85
N LEU A 20 -14.55 35.25 -16.00
CA LEU A 20 -15.50 34.19 -16.40
C LEU A 20 -14.81 32.85 -16.70
N GLY A 21 -13.56 32.86 -17.16
CA GLY A 21 -12.77 31.65 -17.42
C GLY A 21 -12.25 30.92 -16.17
N LYS A 22 -12.26 31.56 -14.99
CA LYS A 22 -11.72 30.99 -13.74
C LYS A 22 -12.75 30.26 -12.89
N GLY A 23 -14.06 30.45 -13.16
CA GLY A 23 -15.16 29.90 -12.36
C GLY A 23 -15.55 28.45 -12.68
N ALA A 24 -14.92 27.81 -13.67
CA ALA A 24 -15.17 26.43 -14.07
C ALA A 24 -13.88 25.59 -13.97
N GLN A 25 -13.20 25.64 -12.82
CA GLN A 25 -12.23 24.59 -12.54
C GLN A 25 -13.03 23.30 -12.38
N GLY A 26 -13.04 22.47 -13.42
CA GLY A 26 -13.83 21.25 -13.41
C GLY A 26 -13.48 20.38 -12.20
N PHE A 27 -14.46 19.60 -11.74
CA PHE A 27 -14.36 18.68 -10.59
C PHE A 27 -13.02 17.93 -10.51
N ASN A 28 -12.43 17.52 -11.65
CA ASN A 28 -11.13 16.86 -11.71
C ASN A 28 -9.99 17.68 -11.10
N LYS A 29 -10.00 19.00 -11.29
CA LYS A 29 -8.99 19.90 -10.73
C LYS A 29 -9.22 20.11 -9.24
N GLU A 30 -10.46 20.34 -8.82
CA GLU A 30 -10.82 20.44 -7.39
C GLU A 30 -10.50 19.15 -6.63
N PHE A 31 -10.74 18.00 -7.26
CA PHE A 31 -10.41 16.69 -6.72
C PHE A 31 -8.90 16.48 -6.63
N MET A 32 -8.14 16.86 -7.66
CA MET A 32 -6.68 16.76 -7.62
C MET A 32 -6.08 17.69 -6.55
N ASP A 33 -6.60 18.91 -6.44
CA ASP A 33 -6.22 19.86 -5.39
C ASP A 33 -6.56 19.34 -3.99
N PHE A 34 -7.69 18.65 -3.82
CA PHE A 34 -8.04 17.94 -2.59
C PHE A 34 -7.03 16.83 -2.27
N LEU A 35 -6.73 15.94 -3.22
CA LEU A 35 -5.79 14.84 -3.02
C LEU A 35 -4.39 15.34 -2.63
N GLN A 36 -3.95 16.44 -3.23
CA GLN A 36 -2.69 17.10 -2.89
C GLN A 36 -2.75 17.79 -1.52
N LYS A 37 -3.82 18.52 -1.22
CA LYS A 37 -4.00 19.23 0.04
C LYS A 37 -3.96 18.29 1.26
N TYR A 38 -4.54 17.11 1.13
CA TYR A 38 -4.63 16.13 2.22
C TYR A 38 -3.54 15.03 2.16
N GLN A 39 -2.56 15.13 1.26
CA GLN A 39 -1.46 14.16 1.10
C GLN A 39 -1.92 12.70 0.91
N VAL A 40 -3.16 12.50 0.42
CA VAL A 40 -3.79 11.18 0.27
C VAL A 40 -3.09 10.34 -0.80
N ILE A 41 -2.47 11.01 -1.79
CA ILE A 41 -1.72 10.35 -2.87
C ILE A 41 -0.58 9.50 -2.29
N GLY A 42 0.18 10.04 -1.32
CA GLY A 42 1.27 9.31 -0.69
C GLY A 42 0.78 8.09 0.11
N LEU A 43 -0.32 8.26 0.85
CA LEU A 43 -0.96 7.17 1.60
C LEU A 43 -1.45 6.04 0.67
N ALA A 44 -2.10 6.41 -0.45
CA ALA A 44 -2.60 5.45 -1.43
C ALA A 44 -1.47 4.62 -2.05
N VAL A 45 -0.36 5.28 -2.44
CA VAL A 45 0.81 4.59 -3.01
C VAL A 45 1.44 3.66 -1.97
N ALA A 46 1.63 4.12 -0.73
CA ALA A 46 2.17 3.30 0.34
C ALA A 46 1.31 2.05 0.62
N PHE A 47 -0.02 2.20 0.61
CA PHE A 47 -0.94 1.08 0.80
C PHE A 47 -0.86 0.05 -0.34
N VAL A 48 -0.86 0.49 -1.60
CA VAL A 48 -0.77 -0.41 -2.77
C VAL A 48 0.56 -1.18 -2.76
N ILE A 49 1.67 -0.49 -2.50
CA ILE A 49 2.99 -1.13 -2.40
C ILE A 49 3.03 -2.09 -1.20
N GLY A 50 2.47 -1.68 -0.06
CA GLY A 50 2.41 -2.52 1.15
C GLY A 50 1.59 -3.80 0.93
N ALA A 51 0.48 -3.72 0.22
CA ALA A 51 -0.35 -4.87 -0.16
C ALA A 51 0.42 -5.83 -1.09
N ALA A 52 1.09 -5.27 -2.11
CA ALA A 52 1.91 -6.06 -3.03
C ALA A 52 3.11 -6.73 -2.33
N ALA A 53 3.80 -6.02 -1.44
CA ALA A 53 4.92 -6.54 -0.66
C ALA A 53 4.47 -7.66 0.28
N THR A 54 3.34 -7.50 0.96
CA THR A 54 2.74 -8.56 1.80
C THR A 54 2.47 -9.82 0.98
N LYS A 55 1.91 -9.67 -0.23
CA LYS A 55 1.67 -10.81 -1.13
C LYS A 55 2.96 -11.53 -1.54
N LEU A 56 4.02 -10.78 -1.85
CA LEU A 56 5.33 -11.33 -2.21
C LEU A 56 5.94 -12.13 -1.04
N VAL A 57 5.87 -11.58 0.17
CA VAL A 57 6.35 -12.25 1.38
C VAL A 57 5.53 -13.52 1.63
N ASN A 58 4.21 -13.45 1.56
CA ASN A 58 3.33 -14.60 1.76
C ASN A 58 3.64 -15.73 0.76
N SER A 59 3.80 -15.43 -0.53
CA SER A 59 4.18 -16.42 -1.55
C SER A 59 5.57 -17.00 -1.30
N THR A 60 6.54 -16.19 -0.85
CA THR A 60 7.86 -16.71 -0.46
C THR A 60 7.73 -17.72 0.70
N VAL A 61 6.88 -17.42 1.68
CA VAL A 61 6.65 -18.32 2.82
C VAL A 61 5.90 -19.58 2.39
N SER A 62 4.76 -19.45 1.71
CA SER A 62 3.92 -20.59 1.34
C SER A 62 4.55 -21.48 0.28
N ASP A 63 5.27 -20.90 -0.68
CA ASP A 63 5.70 -21.62 -1.88
C ASP A 63 7.14 -22.10 -1.79
N ILE A 64 7.97 -21.48 -0.94
CA ILE A 64 9.39 -21.83 -0.80
C ILE A 64 9.67 -22.38 0.61
N ILE A 65 9.31 -21.64 1.66
CA ILE A 65 9.68 -22.01 3.03
C ILE A 65 8.86 -23.21 3.54
N MET A 66 7.55 -23.20 3.34
CA MET A 66 6.65 -24.24 3.82
C MET A 66 6.97 -25.64 3.24
N PRO A 67 7.24 -25.81 1.92
CA PRO A 67 7.66 -27.10 1.38
C PRO A 67 8.97 -27.62 2.02
N ILE A 68 9.92 -26.74 2.29
CA ILE A 68 11.20 -27.12 2.94
C ILE A 68 10.93 -27.61 4.37
N ILE A 69 10.08 -26.91 5.13
CA ILE A 69 9.71 -27.32 6.49
C ILE A 69 8.92 -28.63 6.48
N ALA A 70 8.02 -28.82 5.51
CA ALA A 70 7.21 -30.03 5.36
C ALA A 70 8.05 -31.28 5.06
N VAL A 71 9.21 -31.13 4.41
CA VAL A 71 10.17 -32.23 4.19
C VAL A 71 10.91 -32.60 5.48
N ILE A 72 11.20 -31.62 6.35
CA ILE A 72 11.96 -31.83 7.60
C ILE A 72 11.07 -32.40 8.72
N ILE A 73 9.77 -32.11 8.70
CA ILE A 73 8.78 -32.65 9.64
C ILE A 73 7.90 -33.65 8.88
N PRO A 74 8.27 -34.94 8.80
CA PRO A 74 7.48 -35.95 8.11
C PRO A 74 6.21 -36.22 8.93
N GLY A 75 5.12 -35.58 8.52
CA GLY A 75 3.82 -35.66 9.21
C GLY A 75 2.93 -34.46 8.94
N GLY A 76 2.90 -33.95 7.70
CA GLY A 76 2.27 -32.69 7.25
C GLY A 76 0.81 -32.44 7.64
N ASN A 77 0.17 -33.37 8.35
CA ASN A 77 -1.20 -33.28 8.87
C ASN A 77 -1.28 -32.67 10.27
N TRP A 78 -0.19 -32.22 10.89
CA TRP A 78 -0.26 -31.55 12.21
C TRP A 78 -1.08 -30.25 12.18
N ARG A 79 -1.17 -29.58 11.02
CA ARG A 79 -2.09 -28.44 10.80
C ARG A 79 -3.56 -28.86 10.69
N GLU A 80 -3.81 -30.09 10.29
CA GLU A 80 -5.15 -30.68 10.21
C GLU A 80 -5.56 -31.35 11.54
N ALA A 81 -4.76 -31.21 12.60
CA ALA A 81 -5.08 -31.77 13.91
C ALA A 81 -6.36 -31.13 14.46
N ILE A 82 -7.44 -31.90 14.40
CA ILE A 82 -8.75 -31.54 14.94
C ILE A 82 -8.93 -32.29 16.25
N PHE A 83 -9.15 -31.55 17.34
CA PHE A 83 -9.62 -32.11 18.59
C PHE A 83 -11.15 -32.01 18.61
N GLN A 84 -11.83 -33.15 18.53
CA GLN A 84 -13.29 -33.19 18.53
C GLN A 84 -13.80 -33.53 19.94
N ALA A 85 -14.61 -32.64 20.51
CA ALA A 85 -15.35 -32.89 21.73
C ALA A 85 -16.86 -32.80 21.41
N GLY A 86 -17.46 -33.95 21.07
CA GLY A 86 -18.86 -34.03 20.65
C GLY A 86 -19.11 -33.31 19.31
N PRO A 87 -20.13 -32.42 19.20
CA PRO A 87 -20.41 -31.69 17.96
C PRO A 87 -19.42 -30.54 17.69
N ILE A 88 -18.53 -30.23 18.63
CA ILE A 88 -17.61 -29.10 18.54
C ILE A 88 -16.25 -29.59 18.02
N LYS A 89 -15.80 -29.03 16.90
CA LYS A 89 -14.50 -29.27 16.29
C LYS A 89 -13.55 -28.14 16.69
N PHE A 90 -12.49 -28.45 17.44
CA PHE A 90 -11.44 -27.50 17.75
C PHE A 90 -10.26 -27.71 16.79
N LEU A 91 -10.00 -26.72 15.93
CA LEU A 91 -8.93 -26.74 14.93
C LEU A 91 -7.59 -26.29 15.55
N LEU A 92 -7.10 -27.03 16.54
CA LEU A 92 -5.84 -26.69 17.23
C LEU A 92 -4.64 -26.68 16.27
N GLY A 93 -4.64 -27.57 15.27
CA GLY A 93 -3.60 -27.63 14.25
C GLY A 93 -3.53 -26.36 13.40
N ASP A 94 -4.68 -25.82 12.99
CA ASP A 94 -4.76 -24.62 12.15
C ASP A 94 -4.27 -23.39 12.92
N PHE A 95 -4.67 -23.27 14.19
CA PHE A 95 -4.22 -22.19 15.05
C PHE A 95 -2.70 -22.23 15.30
N ALA A 96 -2.14 -23.41 15.60
CA ALA A 96 -0.70 -23.57 15.73
C ALA A 96 0.04 -23.28 14.41
N GLY A 97 -0.57 -23.67 13.28
CA GLY A 97 -0.10 -23.35 11.94
C GLY A 97 0.01 -21.85 11.71
N ALA A 98 -1.04 -21.10 12.05
CA ALA A 98 -1.09 -19.65 11.92
C ALA A 98 -0.01 -18.94 12.79
N ILE A 99 0.25 -19.43 14.00
CA ILE A 99 1.32 -18.90 14.86
C ILE A 99 2.69 -19.11 14.19
N ILE A 100 2.94 -20.30 13.63
CA ILE A 100 4.20 -20.61 12.96
C ILE A 100 4.35 -19.75 11.69
N ASP A 101 3.30 -19.59 10.89
CA ASP A 101 3.31 -18.73 9.71
C ASP A 101 3.62 -17.28 10.08
N PHE A 102 3.03 -16.76 11.15
CA PHE A 102 3.32 -15.42 11.66
C PHE A 102 4.79 -15.24 12.03
N ILE A 103 5.38 -16.21 12.75
CA ILE A 103 6.80 -16.17 13.14
C ILE A 103 7.70 -16.21 11.90
N ILE A 104 7.38 -17.05 10.91
CA ILE A 104 8.15 -17.15 9.67
C ILE A 104 8.07 -15.85 8.88
N ILE A 105 6.88 -15.28 8.69
CA ILE A 105 6.68 -14.01 7.99
C ILE A 105 7.48 -12.89 8.69
N ALA A 106 7.42 -12.81 10.01
CA ALA A 106 8.19 -11.83 10.78
C ALA A 106 9.71 -11.98 10.55
N LEU A 107 10.22 -13.23 10.51
CA LEU A 107 11.63 -13.52 10.27
C LEU A 107 12.05 -13.19 8.83
N VAL A 108 11.20 -13.47 7.84
CA VAL A 108 11.46 -13.13 6.43
C VAL A 108 11.50 -11.62 6.23
N ILE A 109 10.54 -10.88 6.81
CA ILE A 109 10.52 -9.41 6.76
C ILE A 109 11.78 -8.84 7.42
N PHE A 110 12.16 -9.37 8.58
CA PHE A 110 13.38 -8.95 9.28
C PHE A 110 14.63 -9.13 8.40
N ILE A 111 14.76 -10.29 7.75
CA ILE A 111 15.88 -10.56 6.84
C ILE A 111 15.86 -9.59 5.65
N LEU A 112 14.71 -9.38 5.00
CA LEU A 112 14.55 -8.47 3.87
C LEU A 112 14.97 -7.04 4.23
N VAL A 113 14.44 -6.50 5.34
CA VAL A 113 14.79 -5.16 5.83
C VAL A 113 16.28 -5.07 6.13
N LYS A 114 16.85 -6.08 6.78
CA LYS A 114 18.28 -6.14 7.09
C LYS A 114 19.15 -6.13 5.82
N TYR A 115 18.75 -6.85 4.77
CA TYR A 115 19.47 -6.85 3.49
C TYR A 115 19.42 -5.48 2.80
N ILE A 116 18.24 -4.83 2.79
CA ILE A 116 18.08 -3.50 2.21
C ILE A 116 18.92 -2.47 2.98
N MET A 117 18.82 -2.44 4.31
CA MET A 117 19.57 -1.49 5.14
C MET A 117 21.09 -1.74 5.11
N LYS A 118 21.55 -2.96 4.83
CA LYS A 118 22.99 -3.24 4.67
C LYS A 118 23.59 -2.59 3.41
N GLY A 119 22.79 -2.34 2.37
CA GLY A 119 23.25 -1.79 1.09
C GLY A 119 23.75 -0.35 1.19
N ASP A 120 23.19 0.45 2.10
CA ASP A 120 23.50 1.88 2.22
C ASP A 120 24.59 2.20 3.26
N VAL A 121 24.82 1.30 4.23
CA VAL A 121 25.82 1.52 5.29
C VAL A 121 27.25 1.29 4.79
N SER A 122 27.44 0.51 3.71
CA SER A 122 28.78 0.17 3.20
C SER A 122 29.44 1.26 2.34
N LYS A 123 28.72 2.33 1.95
CA LYS A 123 29.27 3.37 1.04
C LYS A 123 29.70 4.65 1.77
N LYS A 124 29.72 4.65 3.11
CA LYS A 124 30.12 5.80 3.93
C LYS A 124 31.10 5.45 5.08
N MET A 125 31.75 4.29 5.03
CA MET A 125 32.94 4.02 5.84
C MET A 125 34.13 3.78 4.92
#